data_AF-A0A8C4RZ43-F1
#
_entry.id   AF-A0A8C4RZ43-F1
#
_cell.length_a   1.000
_cell.length_b   1.000
_cell.length_c   1.000
_cell.angle_alpha   90.00
_cell.angle_beta   90.00
_cell.angle_gamma   90.00
#
_symmetry.space_group_name_H-M   'P 1'
#
loop_
_entity.id
_entity.type
_entity.pdbx_description
1 polymer ?
#
loop_
_entity_poly.entity_id
_entity_poly.type
_entity_poly.pdbx_seq_one_letter_code
_entity_poly.pdbx_strand_id
1 'polypeptide(L)'
;MAEANNSGTMDLLTCSVCLDILKDPVTTPCGHNYCMDCITGCWDQAEVYRCPQCRETFTPQPVLCKNTLLAEVIQKLKKTRSSAEK
;
A
#
# COMPACT_ATOMS: atom_id res chain seq x y z
N MET A 1 -26.32 -18.04 -2.37
CA MET A 1 -24.97 -18.51 -2.00
C MET A 1 -24.01 -17.45 -2.51
N ALA A 2 -23.42 -16.64 -1.63
CA ALA A 2 -22.61 -15.49 -2.03
C ALA A 2 -21.22 -15.99 -2.44
N GLU A 3 -20.91 -15.88 -3.72
CA GLU A 3 -19.56 -16.10 -4.25
C GLU A 3 -18.70 -14.90 -3.84
N ALA A 4 -17.90 -15.08 -2.79
CA ALA A 4 -16.83 -14.14 -2.46
C ALA A 4 -15.75 -14.26 -3.53
N ASN A 5 -15.90 -13.51 -4.63
CA ASN A 5 -14.87 -13.38 -5.64
C ASN A 5 -13.63 -12.70 -5.02
N ASN A 6 -12.65 -13.51 -4.63
CA ASN A 6 -11.37 -13.15 -4.02
C ASN A 6 -10.43 -12.33 -4.94
N SER A 7 -10.92 -11.83 -6.07
CA SER A 7 -10.15 -11.06 -7.05
C SER A 7 -10.08 -9.55 -6.71
N GLY A 8 -11.14 -8.97 -6.13
CA GLY A 8 -11.21 -7.53 -5.86
C GLY A 8 -10.40 -7.04 -4.65
N THR A 9 -10.04 -7.93 -3.72
CA THR A 9 -9.35 -7.56 -2.48
C THR A 9 -7.87 -7.29 -2.67
N MET A 10 -7.24 -7.91 -3.68
CA MET A 10 -5.83 -7.70 -3.96
C MET A 10 -5.56 -6.39 -4.70
N ASP A 11 -6.50 -5.92 -5.52
CA ASP A 11 -6.41 -4.62 -6.19
C ASP A 11 -6.30 -3.47 -5.17
N LEU A 12 -7.05 -3.58 -4.07
CA LEU A 12 -7.01 -2.64 -2.94
C LEU A 12 -5.68 -2.67 -2.15
N LEU A 13 -4.85 -3.68 -2.36
CA LEU A 13 -3.58 -3.90 -1.68
C LEU A 13 -2.38 -3.74 -2.62
N THR A 14 -2.60 -3.22 -3.82
CA THR A 14 -1.57 -2.96 -4.82
C THR A 14 -1.02 -1.55 -4.66
N CYS A 15 0.30 -1.42 -4.68
CA CYS A 15 0.95 -0.12 -4.68
C CYS A 15 0.82 0.54 -6.06
N SER A 16 0.29 1.76 -6.12
CA SER A 16 0.16 2.49 -7.40
C SER A 16 1.49 2.95 -8.02
N VAL A 17 2.62 2.75 -7.32
CA VAL A 17 3.96 3.12 -7.82
C VAL A 17 4.66 1.93 -8.47
N CYS A 18 4.79 0.79 -7.77
CA CYS A 18 5.44 -0.40 -8.32
C CYS A 18 4.45 -1.40 -8.95
N LEU A 19 3.13 -1.16 -8.85
CA LEU A 19 2.05 -2.01 -9.38
C LEU A 19 2.05 -3.44 -8.82
N ASP A 20 2.71 -3.66 -7.69
CA ASP A 20 2.78 -4.92 -6.96
C ASP A 20 2.08 -4.82 -5.61
N ILE A 21 1.81 -5.97 -4.98
CA ILE A 21 1.25 -6.04 -3.62
C ILE A 21 2.16 -5.26 -2.67
N LEU A 22 1.56 -4.40 -1.85
CA LEU A 22 2.23 -3.57 -0.87
C LEU A 22 3.22 -4.37 0.00
N LYS A 23 4.46 -3.92 0.04
CA LYS A 23 5.54 -4.40 0.90
C LYS A 23 5.87 -3.33 1.93
N ASP A 24 5.80 -3.70 3.21
CA ASP A 24 5.89 -2.76 4.33
C ASP A 24 5.01 -1.51 4.08
N PRO A 25 3.67 -1.70 4.00
CA PRO A 25 2.75 -0.65 3.61
C PRO A 25 2.85 0.55 4.55
N VAL A 26 2.83 1.74 3.97
CA VAL A 26 2.70 3.01 4.70
C VAL A 26 1.45 3.73 4.23
N THR A 27 0.80 4.42 5.16
CA THR A 27 -0.39 5.24 4.87
C THR A 27 0.02 6.70 4.97
N THR A 28 -0.12 7.44 3.88
CA THR A 28 0.12 8.89 3.87
C THR A 28 -1.01 9.63 4.59
N PRO A 29 -0.81 10.90 5.02
CA PRO A 29 -1.87 11.66 5.70
C PRO A 29 -3.16 11.81 4.89
N CYS A 30 -3.06 11.78 3.56
CA CYS A 30 -4.22 11.79 2.65
C CYS A 30 -4.95 10.43 2.53
N GLY A 31 -4.52 9.39 3.25
CA GLY A 31 -5.15 8.07 3.30
C GLY A 31 -4.74 7.07 2.22
N HIS A 32 -3.81 7.44 1.32
CA HIS A 32 -3.30 6.54 0.28
C HIS A 32 -2.18 5.64 0.80
N ASN A 33 -2.02 4.46 0.19
CA ASN A 33 -1.13 3.43 0.69
C ASN A 33 -0.06 3.07 -0.35
N TYR A 34 1.20 2.99 0.09
CA TYR A 34 2.34 2.68 -0.77
C TYR A 34 3.32 1.74 -0.06
N CYS A 35 4.22 1.11 -0.80
CA CYS A 35 5.38 0.47 -0.19
C CYS A 35 6.27 1.56 0.43
N MET A 36 6.88 1.29 1.59
CA MET A 36 7.82 2.21 2.24
C MET A 36 8.89 2.72 1.26
N ASP A 37 9.54 1.81 0.54
CA ASP A 37 10.60 2.13 -0.42
C ASP A 37 10.08 2.98 -1.58
N CYS A 38 8.87 2.70 -2.08
CA CYS A 38 8.29 3.40 -3.21
C CYS A 38 7.98 4.87 -2.91
N ILE A 39 7.30 5.16 -1.80
CA ILE A 39 6.96 6.54 -1.46
C ILE A 39 8.21 7.33 -1.05
N THR A 40 9.17 6.68 -0.37
CA THR A 40 10.44 7.30 0.01
C THR A 40 11.23 7.68 -1.24
N GLY A 41 11.31 6.79 -2.23
CA GLY A 41 11.96 7.08 -3.51
C GLY A 41 11.27 8.18 -4.32
N CYS A 42 9.93 8.29 -4.26
CA CYS A 42 9.22 9.41 -4.88
C CYS A 42 9.52 10.76 -4.22
N TRP A 43 9.71 10.77 -2.90
CA TRP A 43 9.97 11.98 -2.13
C TRP A 43 11.43 12.42 -2.16
N ASP A 44 12.37 11.49 -2.27
CA ASP A 44 13.81 11.79 -2.39
C ASP A 44 14.13 12.55 -3.70
N GLN A 45 13.38 12.27 -4.77
CA GLN A 45 13.56 12.90 -6.08
C GLN A 45 12.76 14.19 -6.27
N ALA A 46 11.98 14.62 -5.27
CA ALA A 46 11.05 15.73 -5.41
C ALA A 46 11.34 16.86 -4.42
N GLU A 47 11.33 18.10 -4.92
CA GLU A 47 11.42 19.30 -4.06
C GLU A 47 10.20 19.49 -3.16
N VAL A 48 9.08 18.81 -3.47
CA VAL A 48 7.82 18.87 -2.73
C VAL A 48 7.27 17.47 -2.53
N TYR A 49 6.98 17.12 -1.27
CA TYR A 49 6.38 15.84 -0.91
C TYR A 49 4.93 15.77 -1.39
N ARG A 50 4.71 15.18 -2.57
CA ARG A 50 3.37 15.03 -3.15
C ARG A 50 2.93 13.58 -3.10
N CYS A 51 1.63 13.37 -2.85
CA CYS A 51 1.00 12.07 -3.01
C CYS A 51 0.94 11.69 -4.50
N PRO A 52 1.47 10.52 -4.93
CA PRO A 52 1.41 10.07 -6.32
C PRO A 52 -0.03 9.95 -6.88
N GLN A 53 -1.01 9.60 -6.05
CA GLN A 53 -2.39 9.36 -6.48
C GLN A 53 -3.25 10.64 -6.51
N CYS A 54 -3.34 11.36 -5.39
CA CYS A 54 -4.23 12.54 -5.28
C CYS A 54 -3.51 13.88 -5.45
N ARG A 55 -2.18 13.88 -5.59
CA ARG A 55 -1.33 15.08 -5.73
C ARG A 55 -1.35 16.03 -4.54
N GLU A 56 -1.93 15.64 -3.41
CA GLU A 56 -1.87 16.41 -2.17
C GLU A 56 -0.40 16.62 -1.76
N THR A 57 -0.07 17.86 -1.41
CA THR A 57 1.26 18.30 -0.99
C THR A 57 1.37 18.26 0.53
N PHE A 58 2.48 17.76 1.05
CA PHE A 58 2.80 17.75 2.47
C PHE A 58 4.01 18.64 2.74
N THR A 59 3.86 19.58 3.67
CA THR A 59 4.96 20.41 4.16
C THR A 59 4.74 20.69 5.64
N PRO A 60 5.66 20.31 6.55
CA PRO A 60 6.95 19.64 6.33
C PRO A 60 6.81 18.17 5.87
N GLN A 61 7.93 17.48 5.59
CA GLN A 61 7.93 16.06 5.26
C GLN A 61 7.21 15.25 6.36
N PRO A 62 6.17 14.48 6.04
CA PRO A 62 5.51 13.67 7.04
C PRO A 62 6.39 12.46 7.40
N VAL A 63 6.37 12.09 8.68
CA VAL A 63 7.07 10.89 9.16
C VAL A 63 6.33 9.66 8.65
N LEU A 64 7.04 8.80 7.92
CA LEU A 64 6.48 7.55 7.41
C LEU A 64 6.66 6.42 8.42
N CYS A 65 5.54 5.84 8.83
CA CYS A 65 5.51 4.66 9.68
C CYS A 65 4.79 3.53 8.94
N LYS A 66 5.29 2.31 9.12
CA LYS A 66 4.62 1.11 8.61
C LYS A 66 3.23 0.97 9.25
N ASN A 67 2.22 0.77 8.42
CA ASN A 67 0.89 0.37 8.85
C ASN A 67 0.89 -1.13 9.17
N THR A 68 1.06 -1.46 10.45
CA THR A 68 1.19 -2.84 10.94
C THR A 68 -0.09 -3.65 10.71
N LEU A 69 -1.26 -3.04 10.84
CA LEU A 69 -2.54 -3.69 10.58
C LEU A 69 -2.65 -4.09 9.11
N LEU A 70 -2.37 -3.15 8.19
CA LEU A 70 -2.42 -3.42 6.76
C LEU A 70 -1.41 -4.50 6.35
N ALA A 71 -0.20 -4.47 6.93
CA ALA A 71 0.80 -5.51 6.72
C ALA A 71 0.30 -6.89 7.17
N GLU A 72 -0.37 -6.99 8.32
CA GLU A 72 -0.94 -8.26 8.81
C GLU A 72 -2.07 -8.77 7.90
N VAL A 73 -2.97 -7.88 7.44
CA VAL A 73 -4.05 -8.23 6.50
C VAL A 73 -3.48 -8.80 5.20
N ILE A 74 -2.48 -8.14 4.62
CA ILE A 74 -1.79 -8.62 3.40
C ILE A 74 -1.18 -10.01 3.64
N GLN A 75 -0.54 -10.23 4.78
CA GLN A 75 0.05 -11.53 5.12
C GLN A 75 -1.00 -12.64 5.26
N LYS A 76 -2.12 -12.35 5.94
CA LYS A 76 -3.22 -13.32 6.10
C LYS A 76 -3.82 -13.69 4.74
N LEU A 77 -4.05 -12.71 3.86
CA LEU A 77 -4.58 -12.95 2.51
C LEU A 77 -3.61 -13.75 1.62
N LYS A 78 -2.30 -13.51 1.73
CA LYS A 78 -1.29 -14.33 1.05
C LYS A 78 -1.34 -15.79 1.51
N LYS A 79 -1.52 -16.03 2.81
CA LYS A 79 -1.62 -17.38 3.39
C LYS A 79 -2.90 -18.12 3.00
N THR A 80 -4.06 -17.45 2.97
CA THR A 80 -5.33 -18.09 2.61
C THR A 80 -5.34 -18.59 1.16
N ARG A 81 -4.63 -17.92 0.24
CA ARG A 81 -4.43 -18.41 -1.13
C ARG A 81 -3.60 -19.69 -1.19
N SER A 82 -2.55 -19.81 -0.36
CA SER A 82 -1.71 -21.02 -0.33
C SER A 82 -2.34 -22.22 0.40
N SER A 83 -3.43 -22.03 1.15
CA SER A 83 -4.17 -23.13 1.80
C SER A 83 -5.34 -23.67 0.97
N ALA A 84 -5.62 -23.12 -0.21
CA ALA A 84 -6.65 -23.59 -1.13
C ALA A 84 -6.12 -24.60 -2.18
N GLU A 85 -4.85 -24.97 -2.10
CA GLU A 85 -4.16 -25.83 -3.08
C GLU A 85 -3.85 -27.24 -2.54
N LYS A 86 -4.65 -27.74 -1.58
CA LYS A 86 -4.54 -29.10 -1.05
C LYS A 86 -5.87 -29.84 -1.06
#